data_AF-A0A8I1IDB2-F1
#
_entry.id   AF-A0A8I1IDB2-F1
#
_cell.length_a   1.000
_cell.length_b   1.000
_cell.length_c   1.000
_cell.angle_alpha   90.00
_cell.angle_beta   90.00
_cell.angle_gamma   90.00
#
_symmetry.space_group_name_H-M   'P 1'
#
loop_
_entity.id
_entity.type
_entity.pdbx_description
1 polymer ?
#
loop_
_entity_poly.entity_id
_entity_poly.type
_entity_poly.pdbx_seq_one_letter_code
_entity_poly.pdbx_strand_id
1 'polypeptide(L)'
;MKLPLFLAIIALTSLFASSALAYCTEPLTFSHAPAPPSTYQKPTVPFCLSGYSFTGRHTCDSWEIDRFIAAVNNYIGNLNKYVNDAIDFANDAAEFAEEAARYARCEAEEARSLLE
;
A
#
# COMPACT_ATOMS: atom_id res chain seq x y z
N MET A 1 41.72 14.77 47.05
CA MET A 1 41.40 15.98 46.25
C MET A 1 41.39 15.67 44.74
N LYS A 2 40.60 14.70 44.25
CA LYS A 2 40.55 14.31 42.81
C LYS A 2 39.17 14.46 42.16
N LEU A 3 38.14 14.75 42.95
CA LEU A 3 36.76 14.92 42.51
C LEU A 3 36.49 16.11 41.56
N PRO A 4 37.14 17.29 41.70
CA PRO A 4 36.82 18.44 40.84
C PRO A 4 37.40 18.29 39.42
N LEU A 5 38.48 17.52 39.27
CA LEU A 5 39.11 17.28 37.96
C LEU A 5 38.25 16.36 37.08
N PHE A 6 37.64 15.33 37.66
CA PHE A 6 36.75 14.41 36.93
C PHE A 6 35.46 15.10 36.46
N LEU A 7 34.88 15.99 37.27
CA LEU A 7 33.70 16.77 36.87
C LEU A 7 34.00 17.77 35.75
N ALA A 8 35.20 18.38 35.77
CA ALA A 8 35.63 19.29 34.69
C ALA A 8 35.81 18.55 33.35
N ILE A 9 36.31 17.32 33.36
CA ILE A 9 36.50 16.51 32.14
C ILE A 9 35.16 16.10 31.53
N ILE A 10 34.18 15.71 32.34
CA ILE A 10 32.83 15.35 31.87
C ILE A 10 32.12 16.57 31.27
N ALA A 11 32.24 17.73 31.92
CA ALA A 11 31.68 18.99 31.41
C ALA A 11 32.34 19.45 30.10
N LEU A 12 33.64 19.17 29.91
CA LEU A 12 34.34 19.49 28.66
C LEU A 12 33.90 18.58 27.51
N THR A 13 33.57 17.31 27.78
CA THR A 13 33.12 16.37 26.73
C THR A 13 31.70 16.64 26.21
N SER A 14 30.83 17.30 26.98
CA SER A 14 29.48 17.66 26.51
C SER A 14 29.43 18.90 25.61
N LEU A 15 30.53 19.66 25.53
CA LEU A 15 30.66 20.83 24.64
C LEU A 15 31.11 20.47 23.22
N PHE A 16 31.57 19.23 23.00
CA PHE A 16 31.99 18.70 21.69
C PHE A 16 31.00 17.67 21.13
N ALA A 17 29.70 17.77 21.46
CA ALA A 17 28.65 17.10 20.70
C ALA A 17 28.50 17.80 19.33
N SER A 18 29.56 17.74 18.53
CA SER A 18 29.58 18.19 17.14
C SER A 18 28.63 17.28 16.36
N SER A 19 27.59 17.91 15.81
CA SER A 19 26.77 17.45 14.67
C SER A 19 26.67 15.94 14.53
N ALA A 20 25.65 15.35 15.16
CA ALA A 20 25.16 14.06 14.72
C ALA A 20 24.88 14.16 13.21
N LEU A 21 25.66 13.45 12.40
CA LEU A 21 25.43 13.30 10.96
C LEU A 21 24.08 12.60 10.80
N ALA A 22 23.01 13.38 10.69
CA ALA A 22 21.69 12.89 10.35
C ALA A 22 21.70 12.58 8.85
N TYR A 23 21.96 11.32 8.51
CA TYR A 23 21.90 10.88 7.12
C TYR A 23 20.44 10.73 6.71
N CYS A 24 20.05 11.39 5.62
CA CYS A 24 18.72 11.28 5.04
C CYS A 24 18.61 9.97 4.24
N THR A 25 17.69 9.09 4.63
CA THR A 25 17.47 7.84 3.91
C THR A 25 16.43 8.03 2.81
N GLU A 26 16.81 7.76 1.57
CA GLU A 26 15.88 7.76 0.44
C GLU A 26 14.77 6.72 0.66
N PRO A 27 13.51 7.06 0.36
CA PRO A 27 12.42 6.09 0.44
C PRO A 27 12.49 5.10 -0.72
N LEU A 28 12.08 3.86 -0.48
CA LEU A 28 11.97 2.81 -1.51
C LEU A 28 10.55 2.27 -1.52
N THR A 29 9.98 2.06 -2.71
CA THR A 29 8.68 1.39 -2.89
C THR A 29 8.80 0.25 -3.90
N PHE A 30 8.16 -0.88 -3.59
CA PHE A 30 8.15 -2.09 -4.44
C PHE A 30 6.72 -2.53 -4.79
N SER A 31 5.76 -1.61 -4.71
CA SER A 31 4.35 -1.91 -4.92
C SER A 31 3.97 -1.70 -6.38
N HIS A 32 3.21 -2.65 -6.95
CA HIS A 32 2.68 -2.55 -8.30
C HIS A 32 1.16 -2.44 -8.25
N ALA A 33 0.60 -1.58 -9.09
CA ALA A 33 -0.84 -1.46 -9.21
C ALA A 33 -1.43 -2.81 -9.64
N PRO A 34 -2.47 -3.32 -8.94
CA PRO A 34 -3.10 -4.57 -9.33
C PRO A 34 -3.82 -4.41 -10.67
N ALA A 35 -4.03 -5.53 -11.37
CA ALA A 35 -4.78 -5.55 -12.62
C ALA A 35 -6.26 -5.92 -12.37
N PRO A 36 -7.22 -5.21 -12.98
CA PRO A 36 -8.63 -5.54 -12.81
C PRO A 36 -8.97 -6.89 -13.47
N PRO A 37 -9.94 -7.64 -12.93
CA PRO A 37 -10.51 -8.78 -13.65
C PRO A 37 -11.04 -8.33 -15.01
N SER A 38 -10.69 -9.07 -16.07
CA SER A 38 -11.03 -8.65 -17.43
C SER A 38 -12.50 -8.90 -17.75
N THR A 39 -13.04 -8.17 -18.74
CA THR A 39 -14.41 -8.40 -19.22
C THR A 39 -14.62 -9.83 -19.73
N TYR A 40 -13.56 -10.50 -20.21
CA TYR A 40 -13.61 -11.91 -20.65
C TYR A 40 -13.75 -12.90 -19.49
N GLN A 41 -13.45 -12.50 -18.25
CA GLN A 41 -13.64 -13.32 -17.05
C GLN A 41 -15.07 -13.19 -16.49
N LYS A 42 -15.87 -12.24 -17.00
CA LYS A 42 -17.26 -12.08 -16.58
C LYS A 42 -18.09 -13.29 -17.06
N PRO A 43 -18.78 -14.00 -16.16
CA PRO A 43 -19.66 -15.10 -16.54
C PRO A 43 -20.77 -14.62 -17.47
N THR A 44 -21.03 -15.38 -18.53
CA THR A 44 -22.13 -15.12 -19.46
C THR A 44 -23.39 -15.81 -18.96
N VAL A 45 -24.51 -15.08 -18.98
CA VAL A 45 -25.82 -15.62 -18.59
C VAL A 45 -26.21 -16.73 -19.57
N PRO A 46 -26.52 -17.95 -19.10
CA PRO A 46 -26.94 -19.04 -19.97
C PRO A 46 -28.27 -18.74 -20.65
N PHE A 47 -28.44 -19.21 -21.89
CA PHE A 47 -29.63 -18.91 -22.70
C PHE A 47 -30.94 -19.39 -22.05
N CYS A 48 -30.88 -20.47 -21.28
CA CYS A 48 -32.02 -21.02 -20.55
C CYS A 48 -32.60 -20.08 -19.46
N LEU A 49 -31.86 -19.03 -19.08
CA LEU A 49 -32.33 -17.95 -18.17
C LEU A 49 -32.87 -16.72 -18.92
N SER A 50 -32.84 -16.68 -20.25
CA SER A 50 -33.17 -15.48 -21.05
C SER A 50 -34.59 -14.94 -20.83
N GLY A 51 -35.57 -15.81 -20.53
CA GLY A 51 -36.96 -15.43 -20.25
C GLY A 51 -37.29 -15.24 -18.78
N TYR A 52 -36.34 -15.52 -17.86
CA TYR A 52 -36.63 -15.61 -16.43
C TYR A 52 -37.09 -14.28 -15.84
N SER A 53 -36.49 -13.16 -16.25
CA SER A 53 -36.83 -11.82 -15.74
C SER A 53 -38.27 -11.37 -16.05
N PHE A 54 -38.88 -11.90 -17.11
CA PHE A 54 -40.23 -11.53 -17.56
C PHE A 54 -41.28 -12.56 -17.17
N THR A 55 -40.90 -13.84 -17.15
CA THR A 55 -41.84 -14.96 -16.96
C THR A 55 -41.74 -15.61 -15.58
N GLY A 56 -40.66 -15.38 -14.83
CA GLY A 56 -40.33 -16.09 -13.59
C GLY A 56 -40.00 -17.56 -13.78
N ARG A 57 -39.82 -18.04 -15.03
CA ARG A 57 -39.55 -19.45 -15.35
C ARG A 57 -38.26 -19.58 -16.18
N HIS A 58 -37.52 -20.66 -15.97
CA HIS A 58 -36.32 -21.00 -16.73
C HIS A 58 -36.40 -22.44 -17.24
N THR A 59 -35.61 -22.75 -18.27
CA THR A 59 -35.50 -24.09 -18.85
C THR A 59 -34.17 -24.77 -18.50
N CYS A 60 -33.38 -24.17 -17.61
CA CYS A 60 -32.08 -24.70 -17.22
C CYS A 60 -32.22 -25.98 -16.40
N ASP A 61 -31.30 -26.91 -16.62
CA ASP A 61 -31.06 -28.00 -15.68
C ASP A 61 -30.41 -27.45 -14.40
N SER A 62 -30.57 -28.16 -13.27
CA SER A 62 -29.99 -27.77 -11.99
C SER A 62 -28.46 -27.57 -12.06
N TRP A 63 -27.75 -28.50 -12.71
CA TRP A 63 -26.30 -28.44 -12.84
C TRP A 63 -25.81 -27.21 -13.62
N GLU A 64 -26.59 -26.71 -14.59
CA GLU A 64 -26.24 -25.52 -15.37
C GLU A 64 -26.38 -24.25 -14.53
N ILE A 65 -27.42 -24.19 -13.69
CA ILE A 65 -27.63 -23.11 -12.72
C ILE A 65 -26.50 -23.11 -11.70
N ASP A 66 -26.18 -24.27 -11.11
CA ASP A 66 -25.12 -24.39 -10.11
C ASP A 66 -23.77 -23.95 -10.66
N ARG A 67 -23.45 -24.37 -11.89
CA ARG A 67 -22.23 -23.93 -12.60
C ARG A 67 -22.21 -22.42 -12.82
N PHE A 68 -23.33 -21.83 -13.25
CA PHE A 68 -23.41 -20.38 -13.47
C PHE A 68 -23.25 -19.61 -12.16
N ILE A 69 -23.92 -20.03 -11.09
CA ILE A 69 -23.79 -19.42 -9.75
C ILE A 69 -22.34 -19.52 -9.25
N ALA A 70 -21.70 -20.68 -9.40
CA ALA A 70 -20.30 -20.85 -9.02
C ALA A 70 -19.37 -19.89 -9.80
N ALA A 71 -19.59 -19.72 -11.10
CA ALA A 71 -18.82 -18.78 -11.91
C ALA A 71 -19.04 -17.32 -11.48
N VAL A 72 -20.29 -16.93 -11.17
CA VAL A 72 -20.62 -15.59 -10.65
C VAL A 72 -19.93 -15.34 -9.32
N ASN A 73 -20.02 -16.29 -8.38
CA ASN A 73 -19.38 -16.17 -7.07
C ASN A 73 -17.85 -16.07 -7.19
N ASN A 74 -17.24 -16.84 -8.10
CA ASN A 74 -15.81 -16.74 -8.36
C ASN A 74 -15.43 -15.34 -8.90
N TYR A 75 -16.19 -14.82 -9.87
CA TYR A 75 -15.94 -13.49 -10.42
C TYR A 75 -16.09 -12.38 -9.39
N ILE A 76 -17.12 -12.45 -8.53
CA ILE A 76 -17.28 -11.53 -7.39
C ILE A 76 -16.09 -11.63 -6.42
N GLY A 77 -15.64 -12.86 -6.12
CA GLY A 77 -14.44 -13.08 -5.30
C GLY A 77 -13.19 -12.40 -5.88
N ASN A 78 -12.98 -12.51 -7.19
CA ASN A 78 -11.86 -11.84 -7.87
C ASN A 78 -11.98 -10.31 -7.84
N LEU A 79 -13.18 -9.75 -7.96
CA LEU A 79 -13.41 -8.31 -7.83
C LEU A 79 -13.10 -7.82 -6.41
N ASN A 80 -13.55 -8.55 -5.39
CA ASN A 80 -13.26 -8.19 -3.99
C ASN A 80 -11.76 -8.25 -3.70
N LYS A 81 -11.06 -9.26 -4.24
CA LYS A 81 -9.61 -9.34 -4.15
C LYS A 81 -8.95 -8.12 -4.80
N TYR A 82 -9.35 -7.78 -6.02
CA TYR A 82 -8.81 -6.61 -6.73
C TYR A 82 -9.02 -5.31 -5.94
N VAL A 83 -10.18 -5.12 -5.29
CA VAL A 83 -10.43 -3.97 -4.42
C VAL A 83 -9.46 -3.93 -3.25
N ASN A 84 -9.26 -5.06 -2.56
CA ASN A 84 -8.33 -5.12 -1.43
C ASN A 84 -6.89 -4.84 -1.87
N ASP A 85 -6.43 -5.49 -2.94
CA ASP A 85 -5.10 -5.26 -3.50
C ASP A 85 -4.90 -3.78 -3.90
N ALA A 86 -5.96 -3.11 -4.39
CA ALA A 86 -5.90 -1.69 -4.77
C ALA A 86 -5.86 -0.76 -3.56
N ILE A 87 -6.54 -1.12 -2.47
CA ILE A 87 -6.47 -0.39 -1.19
C ILE A 87 -5.06 -0.49 -0.61
N ASP A 88 -4.49 -1.70 -0.59
CA ASP A 88 -3.13 -1.92 -0.10
C ASP A 88 -2.11 -1.11 -0.91
N PHE A 89 -2.19 -1.16 -2.25
CA PHE A 89 -1.36 -0.34 -3.12
C PHE A 89 -1.50 1.16 -2.84
N ALA A 90 -2.72 1.65 -2.59
CA ALA A 90 -2.95 3.07 -2.29
C ALA A 90 -2.33 3.47 -0.94
N ASN A 91 -2.38 2.60 0.06
CA ASN A 91 -1.75 2.84 1.36
C ASN A 91 -0.22 2.88 1.22
N ASP A 92 0.38 1.92 0.51
CA ASP A 92 1.83 1.91 0.26
C ASP A 92 2.29 3.18 -0.47
N ALA A 93 1.50 3.65 -1.44
CA ALA A 93 1.79 4.87 -2.17
C ALA A 93 1.70 6.13 -1.28
N ALA A 94 0.74 6.16 -0.35
CA ALA A 94 0.62 7.24 0.62
C ALA A 94 1.80 7.26 1.59
N GLU A 95 2.19 6.11 2.12
CA GLU A 95 3.36 5.97 2.99
C GLU A 95 4.63 6.45 2.27
N PHE A 96 4.87 5.96 1.05
CA PHE A 96 6.02 6.39 0.24
C PHE A 96 6.05 7.92 0.04
N ALA A 97 4.90 8.54 -0.20
CA ALA A 97 4.81 10.00 -0.36
C ALA A 97 5.18 10.75 0.93
N GLU A 98 4.77 10.26 2.09
CA GLU A 98 5.16 10.82 3.40
C GLU A 98 6.66 10.67 3.65
N GLU A 99 7.22 9.51 3.33
CA GLU A 99 8.65 9.26 3.47
C GLU A 99 9.49 10.16 2.53
N ALA A 100 9.04 10.34 1.28
CA ALA A 100 9.67 11.25 0.33
C ALA A 100 9.64 12.70 0.83
N ALA A 101 8.53 13.14 1.42
CA ALA A 101 8.44 14.47 2.02
C ALA A 101 9.39 14.62 3.23
N ARG A 102 9.53 13.57 4.05
CA ARG A 102 10.46 13.55 5.18
C ARG A 102 11.92 13.60 4.70
N TYR A 103 12.26 12.80 3.69
CA TYR A 103 13.57 12.79 3.06
C TYR A 103 13.93 14.17 2.50
N ALA A 104 13.04 14.79 1.71
CA ALA A 104 13.28 16.11 1.14
C ALA A 104 13.49 17.21 2.20
N ARG A 105 12.74 17.15 3.33
CA ARG A 105 12.96 18.07 4.46
C ARG A 105 14.33 17.87 5.10
N CYS A 106 14.72 16.62 5.33
CA CYS A 106 16.02 16.27 5.89
C CYS A 106 17.16 16.81 5.01
N GLU A 107 17.11 16.54 3.70
CA GLU A 107 18.13 17.01 2.74
C GLU A 107 18.20 18.55 2.70
N ALA A 108 17.05 19.23 2.80
CA ALA A 108 17.02 20.69 2.84
C ALA A 108 17.65 21.26 4.12
N GLU A 109 17.43 20.61 5.28
CA GLU A 109 18.06 20.98 6.55
C GLU A 109 19.57 20.75 6.51
N GLU A 110 20.02 19.61 5.99
CA GLU A 110 21.44 19.31 5.80
C GLU A 110 22.10 20.36 4.89
N ALA A 111 21.51 20.66 3.73
CA ALA A 111 22.01 21.68 2.82
C ALA A 111 22.05 23.08 3.44
N ARG A 112 21.06 23.43 4.27
CA ARG A 112 21.03 24.72 4.98
C ARG A 112 22.16 24.83 6.01
N SER A 113 22.48 23.75 6.71
CA SER A 113 23.53 23.72 7.72
C SER A 113 24.92 24.03 7.16
N LEU A 114 25.13 23.80 5.85
CA LEU A 114 26.38 24.14 5.15
C LEU A 114 26.57 25.66 4.95
N LEU A 115 25.53 26.46 5.18
CA LEU A 115 25.57 27.93 5.02
C LEU A 115 25.78 28.68 6.35
N GLU A 116 25.77 27.98 7.49
CA GLU A 116 25.93 28.54 8.84
C GLU A 116 27.35 28.30 9.40
#